data_AF-A0A8T1QH31-F1
#
_entry.id   AF-A0A8T1QH31-F1
#
_cell.length_a   1.000
_cell.length_b   1.000
_cell.length_c   1.000
_cell.angle_alpha   90.00
_cell.angle_beta   90.00
_cell.angle_gamma   90.00
#
_symmetry.space_group_name_H-M   'P 1'
#
loop_
_entity.id
_entity.type
_entity.pdbx_description
1 polymer ?
#
loop_
_entity_poly.entity_id
_entity_poly.type
_entity_poly.pdbx_seq_one_letter_code
_entity_poly.pdbx_strand_id
1 'polypeptide(L)'
;MTVLHLLEKMSQDPQIIIDIFVNYDCDVDAPNIFERVVNGLLKTALGPPSGSTTTLSPAQDITFRHESVKCLVSIIKSMGAWMDQQLRLGDSYLPKNSESDTTENHLTQNGEDGIVPDYELHPEMSSEFSDAATLEHRRAYKIELQKGISLFNRKPSKGIEFLISTKKVAGSPEAVASFLKNASGLNETIIGDYLGEREEFSLKVTWRSSED
;
A
#
# COMPACT_ATOMS: atom_id res chain seq x y z
N MET A 1 -28.01 7.63 7.47
CA MET A 1 -27.08 6.72 8.18
C MET A 1 -26.84 5.46 7.34
N THR A 2 -26.57 5.59 6.03
CA THR A 2 -26.49 4.42 5.13
C THR A 2 -25.05 4.14 4.71
N VAL A 3 -24.23 5.18 4.52
CA VAL A 3 -22.85 5.04 4.02
C VAL A 3 -21.92 4.43 5.06
N LEU A 4 -21.88 4.96 6.29
CA LEU A 4 -21.04 4.38 7.36
C LEU A 4 -21.45 2.95 7.69
N HIS A 5 -22.76 2.66 7.69
CA HIS A 5 -23.25 1.31 7.93
C HIS A 5 -22.85 0.34 6.80
N LEU A 6 -22.94 0.77 5.54
CA LEU A 6 -22.45 -0.03 4.41
C LEU A 6 -20.94 -0.26 4.52
N LEU A 7 -20.17 0.78 4.85
CA LEU A 7 -18.74 0.67 5.02
C LEU A 7 -18.36 -0.28 6.17
N GLU A 8 -19.09 -0.23 7.28
CA GLU A 8 -18.95 -1.21 8.37
C GLU A 8 -19.18 -2.63 7.86
N LYS A 9 -20.26 -2.86 7.09
CA LYS A 9 -20.58 -4.18 6.52
C LYS A 9 -19.52 -4.67 5.55
N MET A 10 -19.04 -3.82 4.65
CA MET A 10 -17.95 -4.15 3.73
C MET A 10 -16.67 -4.49 4.49
N SER A 11 -16.40 -3.78 5.59
CA SER A 11 -15.21 -3.99 6.41
C SER A 11 -15.24 -5.29 7.23
N GLN A 12 -16.36 -6.02 7.25
CA GLN A 12 -16.44 -7.35 7.88
C GLN A 12 -15.80 -8.44 7.02
N ASP A 13 -15.62 -8.19 5.72
CA ASP A 13 -14.89 -9.06 4.83
C ASP A 13 -13.44 -8.56 4.70
N PRO A 14 -12.44 -9.30 5.20
CA PRO A 14 -11.05 -8.88 5.13
C PRO A 14 -10.52 -8.83 3.69
N GLN A 15 -11.06 -9.66 2.78
CA GLN A 15 -10.62 -9.68 1.39
C GLN A 15 -10.90 -8.34 0.71
N ILE A 16 -12.06 -7.73 0.99
CA ILE A 16 -12.40 -6.40 0.48
C ILE A 16 -11.38 -5.36 0.93
N ILE A 17 -10.97 -5.39 2.19
CA ILE A 17 -9.99 -4.43 2.73
C ILE A 17 -8.62 -4.60 2.07
N ILE A 18 -8.18 -5.85 1.89
CA ILE A 18 -6.91 -6.19 1.23
C ILE A 18 -6.94 -5.78 -0.24
N ASP A 19 -8.02 -6.08 -0.96
CA ASP A 19 -8.17 -5.75 -2.37
C ASP A 19 -8.18 -4.23 -2.59
N ILE A 20 -8.84 -3.47 -1.71
CA ILE A 20 -8.78 -2.01 -1.76
C ILE A 20 -7.32 -1.55 -1.56
N PHE A 21 -6.60 -2.12 -0.59
CA PHE A 21 -5.21 -1.73 -0.34
C PHE A 21 -4.28 -2.07 -1.52
N VAL A 22 -4.32 -3.31 -2.01
CA VAL A 22 -3.44 -3.79 -3.08
C VAL A 22 -3.70 -3.08 -4.40
N ASN A 23 -4.97 -2.91 -4.78
CA ASN A 23 -5.35 -2.39 -6.09
C ASN A 23 -5.36 -0.87 -6.18
N TYR A 24 -5.48 -0.16 -5.05
CA TYR A 24 -5.56 1.31 -5.05
C TYR A 24 -4.41 1.96 -4.30
N ASP A 25 -4.14 1.50 -3.08
CA ASP A 25 -3.09 2.09 -2.26
C ASP A 25 -1.69 1.71 -2.76
N CYS A 26 -1.50 0.48 -3.23
CA CYS A 26 -0.20 0.05 -3.73
C CYS A 26 0.03 0.36 -5.21
N ASP A 27 -0.99 0.67 -6.01
CA ASP A 27 -0.82 1.07 -7.43
C ASP A 27 -0.41 2.55 -7.52
N VAL A 28 0.65 2.86 -8.28
CA VAL A 28 1.19 4.22 -8.40
C VAL A 28 0.22 5.22 -9.04
N ASP A 29 -0.60 4.76 -9.97
CA ASP A 29 -1.52 5.60 -10.74
C ASP A 29 -2.90 5.74 -10.09
N ALA A 30 -3.17 4.91 -9.08
CA ALA A 30 -4.45 4.88 -8.38
C ALA A 30 -4.48 5.78 -7.12
N PRO A 31 -5.66 6.28 -6.72
CA PRO A 31 -5.81 7.02 -5.46
C PRO A 31 -5.61 6.13 -4.23
N ASN A 32 -5.10 6.66 -3.12
CA ASN A 32 -5.03 5.93 -1.84
C ASN A 32 -6.41 5.78 -1.19
N ILE A 33 -7.29 4.91 -1.70
CA ILE A 33 -8.66 4.74 -1.21
C ILE A 33 -8.69 4.25 0.23
N PHE A 34 -7.88 3.24 0.58
CA PHE A 34 -7.85 2.71 1.95
C PHE A 34 -7.43 3.82 2.93
N GLU A 35 -6.34 4.52 2.63
CA GLU A 35 -5.86 5.64 3.44
C GLU A 35 -6.92 6.75 3.58
N ARG A 36 -7.59 7.13 2.47
CA ARG A 36 -8.64 8.16 2.49
C ARG A 36 -9.83 7.75 3.34
N VAL A 37 -10.25 6.49 3.26
CA VAL A 37 -11.34 5.94 4.08
C VAL A 37 -10.97 5.98 5.56
N VAL A 38 -9.80 5.45 5.93
CA VAL A 38 -9.33 5.42 7.32
C VAL A 38 -9.18 6.85 7.87
N ASN A 39 -8.56 7.75 7.11
CA ASN A 39 -8.40 9.15 7.52
C ASN A 39 -9.73 9.91 7.61
N GLY A 40 -10.68 9.61 6.71
CA GLY A 40 -12.02 10.16 6.75
C GLY A 40 -12.76 9.74 8.02
N LEU A 41 -12.78 8.43 8.29
CA LEU A 41 -13.35 7.86 9.52
C LEU A 41 -12.69 8.43 10.77
N LEU A 42 -11.36 8.56 10.79
CA LEU A 42 -10.62 9.15 11.91
C LEU A 42 -11.03 10.60 12.16
N LYS A 43 -11.07 11.44 11.11
CA LYS A 43 -11.50 12.84 11.22
C LYS A 43 -12.94 12.95 11.70
N THR A 44 -13.84 12.12 11.17
CA THR A 44 -15.23 12.09 11.62
C THR A 44 -15.35 11.63 13.07
N ALA A 45 -14.57 10.63 13.51
CA ALA A 45 -14.54 10.16 14.89
C ALA A 45 -14.03 11.24 15.89
N LEU A 46 -13.05 12.04 15.48
CA LEU A 46 -12.50 13.14 16.28
C LEU A 46 -13.47 14.32 16.40
N GLY A 47 -14.38 14.46 15.43
CA GLY A 47 -15.34 15.56 15.37
C GLY A 47 -14.73 16.87 14.84
N PRO A 48 -15.54 17.93 14.75
CA PRO A 48 -15.11 19.22 14.23
C PRO A 48 -13.97 19.82 15.07
N PRO A 49 -12.96 20.47 14.46
CA PRO A 49 -11.91 21.18 15.18
C PRO A 49 -12.48 22.25 16.13
N SER A 50 -11.80 22.49 17.25
CA SER A 50 -12.18 23.54 18.20
C SER A 50 -12.35 24.90 17.51
N GLY A 51 -13.51 25.53 17.70
CA GLY A 51 -13.84 26.83 17.10
C GLY A 51 -14.37 26.78 15.67
N SER A 52 -14.53 25.59 15.08
CA SER A 52 -15.20 25.44 13.78
C SER A 52 -16.71 25.29 13.95
N THR A 53 -17.48 25.83 12.98
CA THR A 53 -18.93 25.66 12.93
C THR A 53 -19.27 24.35 12.21
N THR A 54 -20.27 23.62 12.73
CA THR A 54 -20.81 22.41 12.09
C THR A 54 -22.30 22.61 11.84
N THR A 55 -22.79 22.01 10.75
CA THR A 55 -24.23 21.99 10.41
C THR A 55 -24.97 20.84 11.10
N LEU A 56 -24.23 19.94 11.77
CA LEU A 56 -24.79 18.80 12.49
C LEU A 56 -25.37 19.24 13.84
N SER A 57 -26.50 18.65 14.21
CA SER A 57 -26.97 18.75 15.60
C SER A 57 -26.04 17.97 16.54
N PRO A 58 -26.01 18.30 17.86
CA PRO A 58 -25.18 17.56 18.82
C PRO A 58 -25.44 16.05 18.81
N ALA A 59 -26.70 15.62 18.65
CA ALA A 59 -27.05 14.20 18.58
C ALA A 59 -26.54 13.53 17.30
N GLN A 60 -26.59 14.23 16.16
CA GLN A 60 -26.04 13.72 14.90
C GLN A 60 -24.52 13.61 14.96
N ASP A 61 -23.84 14.60 15.54
CA ASP A 61 -22.38 14.57 15.72
C ASP A 61 -21.93 13.36 16.53
N ILE A 62 -22.54 13.13 17.70
CA ILE A 62 -22.27 11.96 18.54
C ILE A 62 -22.48 10.65 17.75
N THR A 63 -23.56 10.59 16.98
CA THR A 63 -23.90 9.40 16.19
C THR A 63 -22.86 9.13 15.10
N PHE A 64 -22.47 10.15 14.31
CA PHE A 64 -21.44 10.01 13.28
C PHE A 64 -20.09 9.62 13.85
N ARG A 65 -19.73 10.20 15.00
CA ARG A 65 -18.50 9.85 15.72
C ARG A 65 -18.50 8.40 16.16
N HIS A 66 -19.59 7.93 16.77
CA HIS A 66 -19.73 6.54 17.21
C HIS A 66 -19.64 5.56 16.03
N GLU A 67 -20.41 5.79 14.96
CA GLU A 67 -20.37 4.91 13.78
C GLU A 67 -19.01 4.89 13.08
N SER A 68 -18.29 6.03 13.09
CA SER A 68 -16.94 6.08 12.51
C SER A 68 -15.93 5.26 13.30
N VAL A 69 -15.97 5.35 14.63
CA VAL A 69 -15.15 4.50 15.51
C VAL A 69 -15.49 3.02 15.30
N LYS A 70 -16.78 2.70 15.19
CA LYS A 70 -17.25 1.33 14.93
C LYS A 70 -16.70 0.78 13.61
N CYS A 71 -16.69 1.57 12.54
CA CYS A 71 -16.07 1.20 11.27
C CYS A 71 -14.56 0.94 11.41
N LEU A 72 -13.82 1.85 12.07
CA LEU A 72 -12.39 1.68 12.31
C LEU A 72 -12.08 0.39 13.07
N VAL A 73 -12.87 0.09 14.11
CA VAL A 73 -12.75 -1.15 14.87
C VAL A 73 -13.06 -2.37 14.00
N SER A 74 -14.08 -2.29 13.13
CA SER A 74 -14.41 -3.38 12.21
C SER A 74 -13.27 -3.68 11.24
N ILE A 75 -12.63 -2.65 10.66
CA ILE A 75 -11.47 -2.81 9.77
C ILE A 75 -10.33 -3.53 10.51
N ILE A 76 -9.97 -3.05 11.71
CA ILE A 76 -8.86 -3.63 12.49
C ILE A 76 -9.17 -5.09 12.88
N LYS A 77 -10.38 -5.37 13.34
CA LYS A 77 -10.80 -6.74 13.72
C LYS A 77 -10.77 -7.69 12.52
N SER A 78 -11.25 -7.23 11.37
CA SER A 78 -11.29 -8.01 10.14
C SER A 78 -9.88 -8.38 9.67
N MET A 79 -8.97 -7.40 9.62
CA MET A 79 -7.57 -7.66 9.27
C MET A 79 -6.87 -8.57 10.30
N GLY A 80 -7.16 -8.41 11.60
CA GLY A 80 -6.61 -9.28 12.64
C GLY A 80 -7.08 -10.73 12.49
N ALA A 81 -8.38 -10.94 12.27
CA ALA A 81 -8.93 -12.28 12.04
C ALA A 81 -8.35 -12.94 10.78
N TRP A 82 -8.14 -12.17 9.71
CA TRP A 82 -7.47 -12.66 8.51
C TRP A 82 -6.00 -13.03 8.76
N MET A 83 -5.26 -12.21 9.50
CA MET A 83 -3.87 -12.50 9.87
C MET A 83 -3.76 -13.80 10.69
N ASP A 84 -4.64 -13.98 11.68
CA ASP A 84 -4.70 -15.21 12.48
C ASP A 84 -4.96 -16.45 11.62
N GLN A 85 -5.79 -16.31 10.57
CA GLN A 85 -6.04 -17.39 9.61
C GLN A 85 -4.80 -17.72 8.79
N GLN A 86 -4.03 -16.72 8.36
CA GLN A 86 -2.78 -16.93 7.59
C GLN A 86 -1.70 -17.60 8.43
N LEU A 87 -1.52 -17.20 9.69
CA LEU A 87 -0.54 -17.81 10.58
C LEU A 87 -0.84 -19.29 10.86
N ARG A 88 -2.11 -19.69 10.90
CA ARG A 88 -2.51 -21.09 11.06
C ARG A 88 -2.25 -21.96 9.84
N LEU A 89 -2.34 -21.38 8.64
CA LEU A 89 -1.91 -22.07 7.41
C LEU A 89 -0.40 -22.28 7.40
N GLY A 90 0.34 -21.41 8.10
CA GLY A 90 1.78 -21.49 8.28
C GLY A 90 2.30 -22.66 9.13
N ASP A 91 1.48 -23.22 10.01
CA ASP A 91 1.89 -24.34 10.87
C ASP A 91 1.58 -25.73 10.27
N SER A 92 0.86 -25.80 9.14
CA SER A 92 0.36 -27.06 8.58
C SER A 92 1.39 -27.85 7.73
N TYR A 93 2.59 -27.30 7.51
CA TYR A 93 3.65 -27.90 6.68
C TYR A 93 4.90 -28.36 7.45
N LEU A 94 4.84 -28.46 8.78
CA LEU A 94 5.83 -29.25 9.53
C LEU A 94 5.54 -30.74 9.30
N PRO A 95 6.49 -31.54 8.78
CA PRO A 95 6.29 -32.98 8.70
C PRO A 95 6.13 -33.49 10.11
N LYS A 96 4.95 -34.02 10.41
CA LYS A 96 4.66 -34.76 11.63
C LYS A 96 5.58 -35.98 11.63
N ASN A 97 6.76 -35.86 12.26
CA ASN A 97 7.53 -37.02 12.69
C ASN A 97 6.61 -37.81 13.61
N SER A 98 5.98 -38.81 13.02
CA SER A 98 5.19 -39.80 13.73
C SER A 98 6.21 -40.66 14.45
N GLU A 99 6.54 -40.31 15.69
CA GLU A 99 7.18 -41.24 16.62
C GLU A 99 6.18 -42.35 16.90
N SER A 100 6.23 -43.36 16.04
CA SER A 100 5.60 -44.65 16.26
C SER A 100 6.63 -45.53 16.96
N ASP A 101 6.20 -46.15 18.05
CA ASP A 101 6.90 -47.11 18.89
C ASP A 101 8.02 -47.91 18.22
N THR A 102 9.16 -48.00 18.92
CA THR A 102 10.06 -49.17 18.81
C THR A 102 10.18 -49.85 20.15
N THR A 103 9.35 -50.88 20.33
CA THR A 103 9.66 -52.06 21.15
C THR A 103 10.57 -52.99 20.34
N GLU A 104 11.42 -53.71 21.06
CA GLU A 104 12.62 -54.40 20.57
C GLU A 104 12.38 -55.68 19.74
N ASN A 105 13.42 -56.02 18.95
CA ASN A 105 13.92 -57.36 18.57
C ASN A 105 13.12 -58.25 17.57
N HIS A 106 13.70 -58.51 16.37
CA HIS A 106 14.32 -59.80 15.96
C HIS A 106 14.73 -59.86 14.46
N LEU A 107 16.03 -60.10 14.20
CA LEU A 107 16.68 -61.02 13.25
C LEU A 107 16.29 -61.19 11.74
N THR A 108 17.34 -61.04 10.90
CA THR A 108 17.76 -61.77 9.66
C THR A 108 17.34 -61.36 8.22
N GLN A 109 18.42 -61.18 7.41
CA GLN A 109 18.71 -61.69 6.04
C GLN A 109 18.35 -60.93 4.73
N ASN A 110 19.44 -60.56 4.01
CA ASN A 110 19.76 -60.60 2.57
C ASN A 110 18.79 -60.10 1.47
N GLY A 111 19.34 -59.34 0.49
CA GLY A 111 18.93 -59.41 -0.92
C GLY A 111 18.95 -58.09 -1.73
N GLU A 112 19.99 -57.96 -2.58
CA GLU A 112 20.17 -57.27 -3.89
C GLU A 112 19.18 -56.24 -4.50
N ASP A 113 19.79 -55.22 -5.13
CA ASP A 113 19.49 -54.47 -6.38
C ASP A 113 18.07 -53.99 -6.73
N GLY A 114 17.97 -52.69 -7.07
CA GLY A 114 16.83 -52.14 -7.82
C GLY A 114 16.84 -50.62 -8.01
N ILE A 115 17.11 -50.17 -9.24
CA ILE A 115 17.15 -48.79 -9.75
C ILE A 115 15.72 -48.28 -10.10
N VAL A 116 15.55 -46.93 -10.13
CA VAL A 116 14.54 -46.08 -10.86
C VAL A 116 13.27 -45.64 -10.08
N PRO A 117 12.72 -44.40 -10.26
CA PRO A 117 13.32 -43.10 -10.58
C PRO A 117 12.95 -41.97 -9.59
N ASP A 118 13.81 -40.95 -9.63
CA ASP A 118 13.59 -39.54 -9.33
C ASP A 118 12.33 -38.97 -10.01
N TYR A 119 11.44 -38.38 -9.23
CA TYR A 119 10.50 -37.36 -9.71
C TYR A 119 10.55 -36.20 -8.73
N GLU A 120 11.27 -35.17 -9.15
CA GLU A 120 11.29 -33.84 -8.58
C GLU A 120 9.86 -33.33 -8.31
N LEU A 121 9.62 -32.87 -7.09
CA LEU A 121 8.62 -31.84 -6.83
C LEU A 121 9.37 -30.66 -6.23
N HIS A 122 9.66 -29.69 -7.10
CA HIS A 122 10.22 -28.39 -6.76
C HIS A 122 9.25 -27.58 -5.88
N PRO A 123 9.74 -26.74 -4.97
CA PRO A 123 8.94 -26.09 -3.94
C PRO A 123 8.29 -24.79 -4.46
N GLU A 124 6.96 -24.71 -4.40
CA GLU A 124 6.13 -23.52 -4.71
C GLU A 124 6.39 -22.30 -3.80
N MET A 125 7.27 -22.42 -2.79
CA MET A 125 7.46 -21.41 -1.74
C MET A 125 8.30 -20.19 -2.16
N SER A 126 8.95 -20.22 -3.33
CA SER A 126 9.73 -19.07 -3.83
C SER A 126 8.89 -17.96 -4.49
N SER A 127 7.65 -18.26 -4.89
CA SER A 127 6.81 -17.31 -5.65
C SER A 127 6.12 -16.28 -4.74
N GLU A 128 5.55 -16.70 -3.61
CA GLU A 128 4.76 -15.80 -2.74
C GLU A 128 5.63 -14.71 -2.06
N PHE A 129 6.88 -15.05 -1.70
CA PHE A 129 7.82 -14.08 -1.13
C PHE A 129 8.22 -13.00 -2.14
N SER A 130 8.24 -13.35 -3.43
CA SER A 130 8.52 -12.43 -4.54
C SER A 130 7.38 -11.43 -4.74
N ASP A 131 6.12 -11.86 -4.57
CA ASP A 131 4.95 -11.01 -4.77
C ASP A 131 4.76 -9.98 -3.65
N ALA A 132 4.97 -10.39 -2.40
CA ALA A 132 4.97 -9.49 -1.25
C ALA A 132 6.07 -8.42 -1.35
N ALA A 133 7.30 -8.83 -1.68
CA ALA A 133 8.42 -7.91 -1.89
C ALA A 133 8.14 -6.91 -3.04
N THR A 134 7.53 -7.38 -4.13
CA THR A 134 7.12 -6.53 -5.25
C THR A 134 6.07 -5.49 -4.83
N LEU A 135 5.07 -5.92 -4.06
CA LEU A 135 4.03 -5.04 -3.53
C LEU A 135 4.62 -3.97 -2.61
N GLU A 136 5.51 -4.36 -1.69
CA GLU A 136 6.22 -3.45 -0.80
C GLU A 136 7.04 -2.43 -1.59
N HIS A 137 7.76 -2.87 -2.62
CA HIS A 137 8.54 -1.97 -3.49
C HIS A 137 7.65 -0.96 -4.21
N ARG A 138 6.51 -1.41 -4.75
CA ARG A 138 5.52 -0.55 -5.42
C ARG A 138 4.96 0.50 -4.47
N ARG A 139 4.58 0.09 -3.26
CA ARG A 139 4.07 0.99 -2.22
C ARG A 139 5.13 1.98 -1.75
N ALA A 140 6.36 1.53 -1.51
CA ALA A 140 7.47 2.40 -1.12
C ALA A 140 7.77 3.46 -2.18
N TYR A 141 7.84 3.04 -3.46
CA TYR A 141 8.02 3.94 -4.58
C TYR A 141 6.92 5.01 -4.62
N LYS A 142 5.66 4.59 -4.51
CA LYS A 142 4.50 5.50 -4.53
C LYS A 142 4.52 6.51 -3.39
N ILE A 143 4.84 6.08 -2.17
CA ILE A 143 4.90 6.97 -0.99
C ILE A 143 5.93 8.08 -1.20
N GLU A 144 7.12 7.73 -1.69
CA GLU A 144 8.17 8.71 -1.97
C GLU A 144 7.78 9.66 -3.11
N LEU A 145 7.18 9.13 -4.18
CA LEU A 145 6.69 9.94 -5.29
C LEU A 145 5.63 10.95 -4.82
N GLN A 146 4.62 10.50 -4.08
CA GLN A 146 3.56 11.35 -3.53
C GLN A 146 4.11 12.39 -2.56
N LYS A 147 5.11 12.03 -1.75
CA LYS A 147 5.83 12.98 -0.89
C LYS A 147 6.54 14.06 -1.71
N GLY A 148 7.20 13.67 -2.80
CA GLY A 148 7.86 14.61 -3.71
C GLY A 148 6.87 15.56 -4.38
N ILE A 149 5.73 15.05 -4.86
CA ILE A 149 4.63 15.85 -5.43
C ILE A 149 4.06 16.81 -4.38
N SER A 150 3.79 16.32 -3.16
CA SER A 150 3.31 17.17 -2.07
C SER A 150 4.33 18.26 -1.69
N LEU A 151 5.63 17.95 -1.74
CA LEU A 151 6.68 18.92 -1.49
C LEU A 151 6.76 19.95 -2.61
N PHE A 152 6.65 19.52 -3.87
CA PHE A 152 6.60 20.42 -5.03
C PHE A 152 5.46 21.42 -4.92
N ASN A 153 4.25 20.94 -4.63
CA ASN A 153 3.06 21.78 -4.46
C ASN A 153 3.18 22.81 -3.32
N ARG A 154 4.16 22.67 -2.42
CA ARG A 154 4.45 23.62 -1.34
C ARG A 154 5.69 24.47 -1.60
N LYS A 155 6.73 23.87 -2.19
CA LYS A 155 8.06 24.42 -2.46
C LYS A 155 8.61 23.77 -3.73
N PRO A 156 8.39 24.36 -4.92
CA PRO A 156 8.64 23.70 -6.20
C PRO A 156 10.07 23.20 -6.38
N SER A 157 11.05 24.09 -6.22
CA SER A 157 12.48 23.76 -6.42
C SER A 157 12.94 22.67 -5.43
N LYS A 158 12.44 22.70 -4.18
CA LYS A 158 12.72 21.63 -3.19
C LYS A 158 12.03 20.32 -3.50
N GLY A 159 10.83 20.36 -4.10
CA GLY A 159 10.13 19.17 -4.58
C GLY A 159 10.90 18.48 -5.70
N ILE A 160 11.38 19.24 -6.70
CA ILE A 160 12.20 18.71 -7.79
C ILE A 160 13.53 18.15 -7.28
N GLU A 161 14.22 18.87 -6.40
CA GLU A 161 15.46 18.39 -5.76
C GLU A 161 15.24 17.06 -5.02
N PHE A 162 14.13 16.92 -4.30
CA PHE A 162 13.75 15.68 -3.63
C PHE A 162 13.46 14.54 -4.62
N LEU A 163 12.70 14.81 -5.68
CA LEU A 163 12.34 13.81 -6.69
C LEU A 163 13.58 13.30 -7.46
N ILE A 164 14.55 14.18 -7.74
CA ILE A 164 15.81 13.83 -8.36
C ILE A 164 16.69 13.01 -7.40
N SER A 165 16.85 13.47 -6.15
CA SER A 165 17.69 12.78 -5.16
C SER A 165 17.17 11.38 -4.80
N THR A 166 15.86 11.19 -4.79
CA THR A 166 15.19 9.88 -4.59
C THR A 166 15.03 9.07 -5.88
N LYS A 167 15.61 9.54 -7.01
CA LYS A 167 15.59 8.88 -8.33
C LYS A 167 14.18 8.59 -8.87
N LYS A 168 13.19 9.40 -8.48
CA LYS A 168 11.82 9.32 -9.05
C LYS A 168 11.73 10.05 -10.38
N VAL A 169 12.59 11.05 -10.58
CA VAL A 169 12.75 11.80 -11.83
C VAL A 169 14.25 11.88 -12.14
N ALA A 170 14.64 11.76 -13.41
CA ALA A 170 16.04 11.95 -13.78
C ALA A 170 16.44 13.43 -13.65
N GLY A 171 17.71 13.69 -13.34
CA GLY A 171 18.21 15.06 -13.13
C GLY A 171 18.36 15.91 -14.40
N SER A 172 17.83 15.45 -15.54
CA SER A 172 17.90 16.19 -16.80
C SER A 172 16.67 17.11 -16.95
N PRO A 173 16.81 18.29 -17.57
CA PRO A 173 15.68 19.20 -17.79
C PRO A 173 14.53 18.56 -18.58
N GLU A 174 14.84 17.66 -19.52
CA GLU A 174 13.87 16.92 -20.34
C GLU A 174 12.99 16.01 -19.48
N ALA A 175 13.60 15.28 -18.55
CA ALA A 175 12.89 14.36 -17.67
C ALA A 175 12.01 15.11 -16.68
N VAL A 176 12.47 16.25 -16.18
CA VAL A 176 11.68 17.13 -15.32
C VAL A 176 10.52 17.74 -16.09
N ALA A 177 10.73 18.23 -17.32
CA ALA A 177 9.67 18.75 -18.18
C ALA A 177 8.58 17.69 -18.44
N SER A 178 8.99 16.48 -18.84
CA SER A 178 8.07 15.36 -19.05
C SER A 178 7.32 14.97 -17.78
N PHE A 179 8.01 14.98 -16.62
CA PHE A 179 7.37 14.75 -15.33
C PHE A 179 6.30 15.80 -15.02
N LEU A 180 6.61 17.09 -15.18
CA LEU A 180 5.67 18.18 -14.91
C LEU A 180 4.44 18.13 -15.83
N LYS A 181 4.60 17.63 -17.06
CA LYS A 181 3.50 17.48 -18.04
C LYS A 181 2.59 16.29 -17.74
N ASN A 182 3.17 15.17 -17.29
CA ASN A 182 2.46 13.88 -17.22
C ASN A 182 2.08 13.44 -15.80
N ALA A 183 2.76 13.93 -14.76
CA ALA A 183 2.53 13.45 -13.40
C ALA A 183 1.20 13.93 -12.84
N SER A 184 0.41 13.00 -12.31
CA SER A 184 -0.85 13.31 -11.64
C SER A 184 -0.61 13.95 -10.27
N GLY A 185 -1.51 14.85 -9.85
CA GLY A 185 -1.48 15.45 -8.51
C GLY A 185 -0.55 16.65 -8.33
N LEU A 186 0.17 17.08 -9.37
CA LEU A 186 0.83 18.39 -9.38
C LEU A 186 -0.20 19.52 -9.54
N ASN A 187 0.03 20.64 -8.87
CA ASN A 187 -0.81 21.83 -8.99
C ASN A 187 -0.37 22.65 -10.21
N GLU A 188 -1.28 22.81 -11.18
CA GLU A 188 -1.02 23.51 -12.46
C GLU A 188 -0.52 24.96 -12.27
N THR A 189 -1.03 25.68 -11.27
CA THR A 189 -0.56 27.03 -10.96
C THR A 189 0.88 27.01 -10.47
N ILE A 190 1.21 26.05 -9.61
CA ILE A 190 2.55 25.89 -9.04
C ILE A 190 3.56 25.43 -10.12
N ILE A 191 3.12 24.66 -11.11
CA ILE A 191 3.93 24.35 -12.29
C ILE A 191 4.27 25.65 -13.03
N GLY A 192 3.29 26.50 -13.29
CA GLY A 192 3.50 27.79 -13.96
C GLY A 192 4.48 28.69 -13.19
N ASP A 193 4.33 28.77 -11.87
CA ASP A 193 5.24 29.53 -11.01
C ASP A 193 6.67 29.03 -11.11
N TYR A 194 6.88 27.70 -11.04
CA TYR A 194 8.20 27.07 -11.16
C TYR A 194 8.87 27.35 -12.52
N LEU A 195 8.12 27.21 -13.61
CA LEU A 195 8.61 27.46 -14.97
C LEU A 195 8.93 28.95 -15.23
N GLY A 196 8.34 29.86 -14.42
CA GLY A 196 8.61 31.29 -14.45
C GLY A 196 9.79 31.73 -13.57
N GLU A 197 10.39 30.83 -12.79
CA GLU A 197 11.55 31.16 -11.94
C GLU A 197 12.78 31.52 -12.80
N ARG A 198 13.59 32.47 -12.30
CA ARG A 198 14.83 32.90 -12.98
C ARG A 198 16.01 31.97 -12.73
N GLU A 199 15.79 30.85 -12.06
CA GLU A 199 16.83 29.85 -11.80
C GLU A 199 17.23 29.16 -13.11
N GLU A 200 18.53 28.96 -13.32
CA GLU A 200 19.07 28.43 -14.58
C GLU A 200 18.47 27.05 -14.93
N PHE A 201 18.27 26.20 -13.93
CA PHE A 201 17.67 24.87 -14.13
C PHE A 201 16.19 24.98 -14.55
N SER A 202 15.40 25.79 -13.86
CA SER A 202 13.98 26.01 -14.18
C SER A 202 13.80 26.59 -15.58
N LEU A 203 14.67 27.53 -15.99
CA LEU A 203 14.67 28.06 -17.36
C LEU A 203 14.93 26.97 -18.40
N LYS A 204 15.94 26.11 -18.19
CA LYS A 204 16.24 24.98 -19.09
C LYS A 204 15.04 24.02 -19.21
N VAL A 205 14.34 23.76 -18.11
CA VAL A 205 13.10 22.96 -18.11
C VAL A 205 12.03 23.64 -18.97
N THR A 206 11.81 24.94 -18.83
CA THR A 206 10.82 25.70 -19.63
C THR A 206 11.10 25.67 -21.12
N TRP A 207 12.36 25.86 -21.53
CA TRP A 207 12.76 25.77 -22.93
C TRP A 207 12.40 24.40 -23.51
N ARG A 208 12.66 23.33 -22.76
CA ARG A 208 12.41 21.98 -23.23
C ARG A 208 10.93 21.61 -23.25
N SER A 209 10.14 22.10 -22.29
CA SER A 209 8.68 21.97 -22.31
C SER A 209 8.01 22.65 -23.52
N SER A 210 8.70 23.57 -24.19
CA SER A 210 8.16 24.33 -25.33
C SER A 210 8.45 23.68 -26.70
N GLU A 211 9.31 22.66 -26.74
CA GLU A 211 9.72 21.96 -27.98
C GLU A 211 8.89 20.70 -28.28
N ASP A 212 8.06 20.23 -27.34
CA ASP A 212 7.25 18.99 -27.39
C ASP A 212 5.72 19.22 -27.26
#